data_AF-A0A7C5GHH9-F1
#
_entry.id   AF-A0A7C5GHH9-F1
#
_cell.length_a   1.000
_cell.length_b   1.000
_cell.length_c   1.000
_cell.angle_alpha   90.00
_cell.angle_beta   90.00
_cell.angle_gamma   90.00
#
_symmetry.space_group_name_H-M   'P 1'
#
loop_
_entity.id
_entity.type
_entity.pdbx_description
1 polymer ?
#
loop_
_entity_poly.entity_id
_entity_poly.type
_entity_poly.pdbx_seq_one_letter_code
_entity_poly.pdbx_strand_id
1 'polypeptide(L)'
;AVANTEGADYWTFHEELYTVRGQIGKEAALTAAENIGLSRVSIELASQSQEVTDTLQRTYALAQNLDITGTPAFIIGDEIIPGAVGVDALREAINNVRECGSTKCGT
;
A
#
# COMPACT_ATOMS: atom_id res chain seq x y z
N ALA A 1 4.54 -9.96 -5.85
CA ALA A 1 4.02 -11.17 -6.51
C ALA A 1 2.82 -10.82 -7.37
N VAL A 2 1.61 -10.66 -6.82
CA VAL A 2 0.41 -10.31 -7.60
C VAL A 2 0.60 -9.07 -8.48
N ALA A 3 1.17 -7.98 -7.95
CA ALA A 3 1.46 -6.77 -8.72
C ALA A 3 2.43 -6.96 -9.90
N ASN A 4 3.23 -8.03 -9.90
CA ASN A 4 4.20 -8.34 -10.96
C ASN A 4 3.65 -9.39 -11.95
N THR A 5 2.43 -9.89 -11.74
CA THR A 5 1.80 -10.88 -12.62
C THR A 5 1.08 -10.15 -13.74
N GLU A 6 1.42 -10.46 -14.99
CA GLU A 6 0.78 -9.86 -16.17
C GLU A 6 -0.74 -10.11 -16.15
N GLY A 7 -1.50 -9.04 -16.39
CA GLY A 7 -2.97 -9.10 -16.42
C GLY A 7 -3.65 -9.28 -15.05
N ALA A 8 -2.91 -9.30 -13.94
CA ALA A 8 -3.50 -9.40 -12.62
C ALA A 8 -4.17 -8.09 -12.19
N ASP A 9 -5.40 -8.19 -11.67
CA ASP A 9 -6.06 -7.09 -10.99
C ASP A 9 -5.52 -6.97 -9.55
N TYR A 10 -4.39 -6.27 -9.41
CA TYR A 10 -3.79 -6.02 -8.10
C TYR A 10 -4.72 -5.25 -7.16
N TRP A 11 -5.57 -4.36 -7.68
CA TRP A 11 -6.42 -3.54 -6.83
C TRP A 11 -7.51 -4.37 -6.15
N THR A 12 -8.16 -5.25 -6.91
CA THR A 12 -9.14 -6.19 -6.34
C THR A 12 -8.48 -7.10 -5.30
N PHE A 13 -7.29 -7.64 -5.58
CA PHE A 13 -6.53 -8.43 -4.60
C PHE A 13 -6.22 -7.62 -3.33
N HIS A 14 -5.76 -6.37 -3.49
CA HIS A 14 -5.43 -5.49 -2.38
C HIS A 14 -6.67 -5.23 -1.51
N GLU A 15 -7.79 -4.83 -2.10
CA GLU A 15 -9.05 -4.58 -1.38
C GLU A 15 -9.53 -5.83 -0.66
N GLU A 16 -9.45 -7.00 -1.30
CA GLU A 16 -9.87 -8.26 -0.69
C GLU A 16 -9.12 -8.51 0.62
N LEU A 17 -7.79 -8.33 0.65
CA LEU A 17 -7.00 -8.47 1.88
C LEU A 17 -7.43 -7.51 3.00
N TYR A 18 -7.84 -6.28 2.65
CA TYR A 18 -8.34 -5.31 3.64
C TYR A 18 -9.72 -5.68 4.20
N THR A 19 -10.49 -6.51 3.50
CA THR A 19 -11.82 -6.97 3.97
C THR A 19 -11.75 -8.19 4.88
N VAL A 20 -10.65 -8.95 4.84
CA VAL A 20 -10.49 -10.16 5.66
C VAL A 20 -10.37 -9.76 7.14
N ARG A 21 -11.20 -10.39 7.98
CA ARG A 21 -11.17 -10.18 9.43
C ARG A 21 -10.07 -11.00 10.08
N GLY A 22 -9.32 -10.36 10.98
CA GLY A 22 -8.26 -11.02 11.76
C GLY A 22 -6.89 -10.95 11.08
N GLN A 23 -5.99 -11.82 11.50
CA GLN A 23 -4.62 -11.82 11.00
C GLN A 23 -4.56 -12.39 9.58
N ILE A 24 -3.94 -11.63 8.67
CA ILE A 24 -3.66 -12.10 7.31
C ILE A 24 -2.36 -12.88 7.30
N GLY A 25 -2.48 -14.19 7.15
CA GLY A 25 -1.35 -15.10 6.92
C GLY A 25 -1.24 -15.53 5.46
N LYS A 26 -0.25 -16.40 5.18
CA LYS A 26 -0.01 -16.99 3.85
C LYS A 26 -1.28 -17.55 3.21
N GLU A 27 -2.04 -18.35 3.96
CA GLU A 27 -3.26 -19.00 3.44
C GLU A 27 -4.29 -17.99 2.96
N ALA A 28 -4.61 -16.98 3.76
CA ALA A 28 -5.56 -15.92 3.40
C ALA A 28 -5.08 -15.15 2.15
N ALA A 29 -3.79 -14.84 2.06
CA ALA A 29 -3.24 -14.14 0.91
C ALA A 29 -3.28 -14.98 -0.38
N LEU A 30 -3.00 -16.29 -0.28
CA LEU A 30 -3.08 -17.19 -1.43
C LEU A 30 -4.52 -17.40 -1.89
N THR A 31 -5.47 -17.53 -0.96
CA THR A 31 -6.90 -17.62 -1.30
C THR A 31 -7.41 -16.35 -2.00
N ALA A 32 -7.00 -15.16 -1.55
CA ALA A 32 -7.38 -13.92 -2.24
C ALA A 32 -6.82 -13.85 -3.67
N ALA A 33 -5.60 -14.34 -3.89
CA ALA A 33 -5.05 -14.43 -5.24
C ALA A 33 -5.81 -15.45 -6.12
N GLU A 34 -6.23 -16.59 -5.56
CA GLU A 34 -7.06 -17.58 -6.26
C GLU A 34 -8.44 -17.04 -6.63
N ASN A 35 -9.05 -16.23 -5.77
CA ASN A 35 -10.37 -15.62 -5.99
C ASN A 35 -10.39 -14.66 -7.19
N ILE A 36 -9.25 -14.02 -7.49
CA ILE A 36 -9.08 -13.20 -8.70
C ILE A 36 -8.51 -13.99 -9.89
N GLY A 37 -8.53 -15.34 -9.83
CA GLY A 37 -8.18 -16.22 -10.94
C GLY A 37 -6.69 -16.53 -11.10
N LEU A 38 -5.84 -16.16 -10.13
CA LEU A 38 -4.41 -16.43 -10.20
C LEU A 38 -4.06 -17.83 -9.71
N SER A 39 -3.04 -18.43 -10.32
CA SER A 39 -2.52 -19.73 -9.88
C SER A 39 -1.84 -19.60 -8.51
N ARG A 40 -2.39 -20.28 -7.51
CA ARG A 40 -1.82 -20.39 -6.16
C ARG A 40 -0.34 -20.73 -6.16
N VAL A 41 0.03 -21.80 -6.85
CA VAL A 41 1.40 -22.32 -6.91
C VAL A 41 2.33 -21.27 -7.53
N SER A 42 1.88 -20.61 -8.59
CA SER A 42 2.68 -19.58 -9.27
C SER A 42 2.89 -18.35 -8.38
N ILE A 43 1.85 -17.89 -7.67
CA ILE A 43 1.94 -16.76 -6.75
C ILE A 43 2.79 -17.09 -5.53
N GLU A 44 2.66 -18.30 -4.99
CA GLU A 44 3.48 -18.75 -3.87
C GLU A 44 4.98 -18.79 -4.25
N LEU A 45 5.32 -19.32 -5.42
CA LEU A 45 6.70 -19.30 -5.94
C LEU A 45 7.17 -17.86 -6.19
N ALA A 46 6.37 -17.03 -6.86
CA ALA A 46 6.72 -15.64 -7.15
C ALA A 46 6.87 -14.79 -5.87
N SER A 47 6.15 -15.11 -4.80
CA SER A 47 6.26 -14.40 -3.52
C SER A 47 7.61 -14.56 -2.83
N GLN A 48 8.36 -15.61 -3.20
CA GLN A 48 9.69 -15.92 -2.69
C GLN A 48 10.82 -15.35 -3.58
N SER A 49 10.47 -14.63 -4.65
CA SER A 49 11.46 -14.06 -5.55
C SER A 49 12.22 -12.90 -4.91
N GLN A 50 13.49 -12.73 -5.33
CA GLN A 50 14.33 -11.62 -4.89
C GLN A 50 13.69 -10.27 -5.19
N GLU A 51 12.98 -10.14 -6.31
CA GLU A 51 12.30 -8.90 -6.69
C GLU A 51 11.23 -8.47 -5.66
N VAL A 52 10.49 -9.42 -5.08
CA VAL A 52 9.52 -9.13 -4.01
C VAL A 52 10.25 -8.67 -2.75
N THR A 53 11.32 -9.37 -2.37
CA THR A 53 12.17 -8.97 -1.23
C THR A 53 12.74 -7.57 -1.42
N ASP A 54 13.30 -7.26 -2.58
CA ASP A 54 13.89 -5.95 -2.90
C ASP A 54 12.84 -4.84 -2.89
N THR A 55 11.62 -5.13 -3.35
CA THR A 55 10.51 -4.18 -3.30
C THR A 55 10.12 -3.84 -1.87
N LEU A 56 9.98 -4.86 -1.01
CA LEU A 56 9.69 -4.64 0.41
C LEU A 56 10.81 -3.86 1.10
N GLN A 57 12.07 -4.23 0.85
CA GLN A 57 13.24 -3.54 1.41
C GLN A 57 13.32 -2.07 0.99
N ARG A 58 13.03 -1.75 -0.28
CA ARG A 58 12.96 -0.36 -0.76
C ARG A 58 11.88 0.44 -0.04
N THR A 59 10.70 -0.14 0.17
CA THR A 59 9.62 0.50 0.94
C THR A 59 10.02 0.74 2.40
N TYR A 60 10.66 -0.23 3.06
CA TYR A 60 11.17 -0.06 4.43
C TYR A 60 12.27 1.00 4.53
N ALA A 61 13.17 1.07 3.54
CA ALA A 61 14.21 2.09 3.50
C ALA A 61 13.62 3.49 3.30
N LEU A 62 12.61 3.62 2.45
CA LEU A 62 11.88 4.88 2.27
C LEU A 62 11.21 5.32 3.57
N ALA A 63 10.51 4.41 4.25
CA ALA A 63 9.87 4.70 5.53
C ALA A 63 10.88 5.17 6.59
N GLN A 64 12.03 4.51 6.70
CA GLN A 64 13.12 4.91 7.61
C GLN A 64 13.68 6.30 7.28
N ASN A 65 13.95 6.57 6.00
CA ASN A 65 14.50 7.86 5.57
C ASN A 65 13.52 9.03 5.78
N LEU A 66 12.23 8.74 5.91
CA LEU A 66 11.16 9.71 6.16
C LEU A 66 10.67 9.70 7.62
N ASP A 67 11.37 9.02 8.53
CA ASP A 67 10.99 8.85 9.94
C ASP A 67 9.55 8.31 10.15
N ILE A 68 9.04 7.51 9.21
CA ILE A 68 7.74 6.85 9.30
C ILE A 68 7.88 5.60 10.18
N THR A 69 7.34 5.68 11.40
CA THR A 69 7.45 4.63 12.41
C THR A 69 6.24 3.69 12.48
N GLY A 70 5.17 3.96 11.71
CA GLY A 70 3.95 3.16 11.71
C GLY A 70 3.06 3.40 10.50
N THR A 71 2.09 2.50 10.32
CA THR A 71 1.11 2.55 9.23
C THR A 71 -0.32 2.68 9.78
N PRO A 72 -1.25 3.33 9.05
CA PRO A 72 -1.03 4.01 7.78
C PRO A 72 -0.25 5.31 7.93
N ALA A 73 0.43 5.73 6.86
CA ALA A 73 1.05 7.04 6.72
C ALA A 73 0.87 7.48 5.26
N PHE A 74 0.67 8.78 5.05
CA PHE A 74 0.44 9.36 3.73
C PHE A 74 1.47 10.45 3.45
N ILE A 75 1.80 10.64 2.18
CA ILE A 75 2.68 11.71 1.71
C ILE A 75 1.88 12.50 0.68
N ILE A 76 1.68 13.80 0.91
CA ILE A 76 0.90 14.69 0.04
C ILE A 76 1.70 15.97 -0.19
N GLY A 77 2.14 16.20 -1.42
CA GLY A 77 3.17 17.22 -1.69
C GLY A 77 4.48 16.85 -0.98
N ASP A 78 5.04 17.79 -0.24
CA ASP A 78 6.27 17.60 0.55
C ASP A 78 6.00 17.26 2.03
N GLU A 79 4.75 16.97 2.38
CA GLU A 79 4.31 16.79 3.77
C GLU A 79 3.96 15.33 4.07
N ILE A 80 4.41 14.86 5.23
CA ILE A 80 4.11 13.54 5.77
C ILE A 80 2.93 13.66 6.75
N ILE A 81 1.89 12.88 6.52
CA ILE A 81 0.69 12.81 7.36
C ILE A 81 0.67 11.45 8.06
N PRO A 82 1.07 11.37 9.34
CA PRO A 82 1.14 10.11 10.06
C PRO A 82 -0.24 9.66 10.56
N GLY A 83 -0.50 8.36 10.46
CA GLY A 83 -1.67 7.72 11.04
C GLY A 83 -2.95 7.85 10.21
N ALA A 84 -4.02 7.29 10.76
CA ALA A 84 -5.34 7.34 10.16
C ALA A 84 -6.04 8.67 10.49
N VAL A 85 -5.86 9.68 9.64
CA VAL A 85 -6.46 11.01 9.81
C VAL A 85 -7.90 11.14 9.27
N GLY A 86 -8.38 10.13 8.53
CA GLY A 86 -9.71 10.13 7.91
C GLY A 86 -9.76 10.84 6.54
N VAL A 87 -10.85 10.58 5.81
CA VAL A 87 -10.98 11.02 4.41
C VAL A 87 -11.07 12.54 4.25
N ASP A 88 -11.71 13.23 5.20
CA ASP A 88 -11.92 14.67 5.08
C ASP A 88 -10.61 15.45 5.25
N ALA A 89 -9.76 15.04 6.19
CA ALA A 89 -8.42 15.61 6.37
C ALA A 89 -7.53 15.39 5.13
N LEU A 90 -7.59 14.20 4.52
CA LEU A 90 -6.84 13.91 3.29
C LEU A 90 -7.34 14.76 2.12
N ARG A 91 -8.66 14.95 1.97
CA ARG A 91 -9.25 15.80 0.94
C ARG A 91 -8.84 17.26 1.11
N GLU A 92 -8.87 17.77 2.34
CA GLU A 92 -8.43 19.12 2.65
C GLU A 92 -6.96 19.32 2.28
N ALA A 93 -6.07 18.41 2.72
CA ALA A 93 -4.65 18.47 2.38
C ALA A 93 -4.40 18.47 0.86
N ILE A 94 -5.11 17.63 0.10
CA ILE A 94 -5.04 17.58 -1.37
C ILE A 94 -5.51 18.91 -1.98
N ASN A 95 -6.60 19.49 -1.49
CA ASN A 95 -7.13 20.75 -1.99
C ASN A 95 -6.15 21.89 -1.72
N ASN A 96 -5.57 21.95 -0.52
CA ASN A 96 -4.56 22.94 -0.16
C ASN A 96 -3.32 22.84 -1.05
N VAL A 97 -2.82 21.62 -1.32
CA VAL A 97 -1.67 21.43 -2.23
C VAL A 97 -1.99 21.93 -3.64
N ARG A 98 -3.21 21.73 -4.13
CA ARG A 98 -3.66 22.24 -5.43
C ARG A 98 -3.82 23.75 -5.46
N GLU A 99 -4.20 24.37 -4.35
CA GLU A 99 -4.45 25.81 -4.25
C GLU A 99 -3.17 26.63 -4.03
N CYS A 100 -2.34 26.21 -3.06
CA CYS A 100 -1.21 26.99 -2.57
C CYS A 100 0.13 26.22 -2.53
N GLY A 101 0.16 24.96 -2.99
CA GLY A 101 1.40 24.16 -3.05
C GLY A 101 1.83 23.54 -1.71
N SER A 102 1.02 23.65 -0.65
CA SER A 102 1.28 23.09 0.68
C SER A 102 0.02 22.42 1.24
N THR A 103 0.16 21.47 2.17
CA THR A 103 -1.01 20.85 2.83
C THR A 103 -1.77 21.80 3.77
N LYS A 104 -1.21 22.99 4.04
CA LYS A 104 -1.87 24.08 4.76
C LYS A 104 -1.65 25.39 4.02
N CYS A 105 -2.73 26.09 3.69
CA CYS A 105 -2.65 27.42 3.09
C CYS A 105 -2.64 28.50 4.18
N GLY A 106 -1.63 29.37 4.15
CA GLY A 106 -1.46 30.47 5.09
C GLY A 106 -0.85 30.06 6.43
N THR A 107 0.44 30.35 6.60
CA THR A 107 0.97 30.84 7.88
C THR A 107 0.92 32.35 7.89
#